data_AF-A0A653TJF9-F1
#
_entry.id   AF-A0A653TJF9-F1
#
_cell.length_a   1.000
_cell.length_b   1.000
_cell.length_c   1.000
_cell.angle_alpha   90.00
_cell.angle_beta   90.00
_cell.angle_gamma   90.00
#
_symmetry.space_group_name_H-M   'P 1'
#
loop_
_entity.id
_entity.type
_entity.pdbx_description
1 polymer ?
#
loop_
_entity_poly.entity_id
_entity_poly.type
_entity_poly.pdbx_seq_one_letter_code
_entity_poly.pdbx_strand_id
1 'polypeptide(L)'
;MNVEVSFRFLSLNKLQAHTLEREVANSSTRYVEDKNCYVGIIPLTEDIFDPLMIFFERQQVALANCDIYLSVLSSKDNNIVDVPSSVNKMLKHINCKLVFSYAYNQ
;
A
#
# COMPACT_ATOMS: atom_id res chain seq x y z
N MET A 1 -19.77 -4.96 4.22
CA MET A 1 -18.83 -4.08 3.52
C MET A 1 -17.48 -4.25 4.19
N ASN A 2 -16.46 -4.59 3.41
CA ASN A 2 -15.09 -4.73 3.88
C ASN A 2 -14.24 -3.69 3.14
N VAL A 3 -13.41 -2.94 3.88
CA VAL A 3 -12.48 -1.96 3.34
C VAL A 3 -11.08 -2.40 3.77
N GLU A 4 -10.28 -2.81 2.80
CA GLU A 4 -8.88 -3.13 3.01
C GLU A 4 -8.03 -1.97 2.48
N VAL A 5 -7.06 -1.55 3.28
CA VAL A 5 -6.16 -0.47 2.93
C VAL A 5 -4.72 -0.98 3.00
N SER A 6 -3.95 -0.69 1.97
CA SER A 6 -2.54 -1.06 1.92
C SER A 6 -1.71 0.05 1.31
N PHE A 7 -0.52 0.30 1.85
CA PHE A 7 0.52 1.01 1.12
C PHE A 7 1.20 0.03 0.16
N ARG A 8 1.47 0.47 -1.08
CA ARG A 8 2.17 -0.37 -2.06
C ARG A 8 3.37 0.35 -2.63
N PHE A 9 4.45 -0.39 -2.75
CA PHE A 9 5.57 -0.04 -3.61
C PHE A 9 5.36 -0.71 -4.96
N LEU A 10 5.41 0.05 -6.04
CA LEU A 10 4.99 -0.41 -7.37
C LEU A 10 6.14 -0.91 -8.25
N SER A 11 7.38 -0.64 -7.86
CA SER A 11 8.56 -0.98 -8.64
C SER A 11 9.82 -1.08 -7.77
N LEU A 12 9.86 -2.11 -6.93
CA LEU A 12 11.07 -2.47 -6.17
C LEU A 12 11.98 -3.37 -7.01
N ASN A 13 13.29 -3.23 -6.83
CA ASN A 13 14.24 -4.24 -7.28
C ASN A 13 14.28 -5.43 -6.29
N LYS A 14 14.97 -6.51 -6.67
CA LYS A 14 15.06 -7.73 -5.86
C LYS A 14 15.62 -7.49 -4.45
N LEU A 15 16.66 -6.65 -4.32
CA LEU A 15 17.25 -6.35 -3.02
C LEU A 15 16.27 -5.56 -2.14
N GLN A 16 15.64 -4.53 -2.69
CA GLN A 16 14.62 -3.74 -1.98
C GLN A 16 13.44 -4.60 -1.52
N ALA A 17 12.98 -5.52 -2.36
CA ALA A 17 11.91 -6.46 -2.01
C ALA A 17 12.29 -7.35 -0.82
N HIS A 18 13.49 -7.94 -0.83
CA HIS A 18 13.98 -8.74 0.30
C HIS A 18 14.18 -7.90 1.57
N THR A 19 14.65 -6.65 1.44
CA THR A 19 14.79 -5.75 2.60
C THR A 19 13.43 -5.39 3.19
N LEU A 20 12.42 -5.16 2.35
CA LEU A 20 11.07 -4.81 2.79
C LEU A 20 10.50 -5.87 3.73
N GLU A 21 10.53 -7.13 3.32
CA GLU A 21 10.00 -8.26 4.09
C GLU A 21 10.76 -8.50 5.41
N ARG A 22 11.98 -7.96 5.54
CA ARG A 22 12.78 -8.06 6.76
C ARG A 22 12.57 -6.88 7.72
N GLU A 23 12.38 -5.68 7.19
CA GLU A 23 12.37 -4.43 7.97
C GLU A 23 10.96 -3.94 8.29
N VAL A 24 9.97 -4.29 7.46
CA VAL A 24 8.59 -3.82 7.60
C VAL A 24 7.69 -5.03 7.87
N ALA A 25 7.19 -5.11 9.10
CA ALA A 25 6.33 -6.21 9.53
C ALA A 25 5.07 -6.33 8.67
N ASN A 26 4.58 -7.57 8.50
CA ASN A 26 3.38 -7.89 7.72
C ASN A 26 3.42 -7.43 6.25
N SER A 27 4.58 -7.03 5.74
CA SER A 27 4.76 -6.75 4.33
C SER A 27 4.86 -8.06 3.54
N SER A 28 4.49 -7.98 2.27
CA SER A 28 4.64 -9.06 1.30
C SER A 28 5.10 -8.49 -0.03
N THR A 29 5.80 -9.31 -0.82
CA THR A 29 6.23 -8.91 -2.16
C THR A 29 5.71 -9.87 -3.22
N ARG A 30 5.40 -9.33 -4.39
CA ARG A 30 5.02 -10.11 -5.58
C ARG A 30 5.82 -9.65 -6.78
N TYR A 31 6.47 -10.61 -7.45
CA TYR A 31 7.14 -10.32 -8.71
C TYR A 31 6.11 -10.12 -9.85
N VAL A 32 6.35 -9.13 -10.70
CA VAL A 32 5.54 -8.80 -11.87
C VAL A 32 6.40 -8.93 -13.11
N GLU A 33 6.20 -10.02 -13.85
CA GLU A 33 7.05 -10.41 -14.98
C GLU A 33 7.09 -9.35 -16.10
N ASP A 34 5.92 -8.86 -16.52
CA ASP A 34 5.81 -7.83 -17.59
C ASP A 34 6.57 -6.53 -17.29
N LYS A 35 6.79 -6.22 -16.01
CA LYS A 35 7.46 -5.00 -15.56
C LYS A 35 8.87 -5.27 -15.02
N ASN A 36 9.27 -6.54 -14.94
CA ASN A 36 10.52 -6.99 -14.34
C ASN A 36 10.81 -6.31 -12.99
N CYS A 37 9.81 -6.27 -12.12
CA CYS A 37 9.92 -5.60 -10.82
C CYS A 37 9.12 -6.33 -9.74
N TYR A 38 9.32 -5.93 -8.49
CA TYR A 38 8.55 -6.42 -7.35
C TYR A 38 7.57 -5.34 -6.89
N VAL A 39 6.33 -5.76 -6.64
CA VAL A 39 5.32 -4.95 -5.95
C VAL A 39 5.33 -5.34 -4.48
N GLY A 40 5.66 -4.39 -3.61
CA GLY A 40 5.55 -4.54 -2.16
C GLY A 40 4.16 -4.14 -1.70
N ILE A 41 3.56 -4.89 -0.78
CA ILE A 41 2.22 -4.64 -0.23
C ILE A 41 2.33 -4.66 1.29
N ILE A 42 1.86 -3.59 1.93
CA ILE A 42 1.91 -3.40 3.38
C ILE A 42 0.51 -3.01 3.86
N PRO A 43 -0.17 -3.83 4.67
CA PRO A 43 -1.42 -3.43 5.32
C PRO A 43 -1.23 -2.12 6.08
N LEU A 44 -2.08 -1.13 5.86
CA LEU A 44 -1.88 0.21 6.41
C LEU A 44 -2.49 0.33 7.82
N THR A 45 -1.70 -0.04 8.82
CA THR A 45 -1.99 0.15 10.25
C THR A 45 -1.04 1.19 10.86
N GLU A 46 -1.43 1.88 11.93
CA GLU A 46 -0.62 3.01 12.46
C GLU A 46 0.75 2.57 12.99
N ASP A 47 0.87 1.35 13.50
CA ASP A 47 2.13 0.76 13.97
C ASP A 47 3.17 0.55 12.86
N ILE A 48 2.74 0.53 11.58
CA ILE A 48 3.66 0.35 10.45
C ILE A 48 4.24 1.65 9.90
N PHE A 49 3.84 2.81 10.43
CA PHE A 49 4.16 4.10 9.82
C PHE A 49 5.66 4.40 9.87
N ASP A 50 6.24 4.34 11.07
CA ASP A 50 7.67 4.58 11.27
C ASP A 50 8.56 3.64 10.43
N PRO A 51 8.39 2.30 10.49
CA PRO A 51 9.22 1.41 9.68
C PRO A 51 9.01 1.61 8.18
N LEU A 52 7.78 1.88 7.74
CA LEU A 52 7.49 2.16 6.33
C LEU A 52 8.18 3.45 5.85
N MET A 53 8.12 4.53 6.63
CA MET A 53 8.77 5.80 6.31
C MET A 53 10.29 5.66 6.27
N ILE A 54 10.87 4.99 7.27
CA ILE A 54 12.31 4.71 7.31
C ILE A 54 12.73 3.92 6.08
N PHE A 55 11.97 2.90 5.68
CA PHE A 55 12.24 2.13 4.48
C PHE A 55 12.13 3.01 3.22
N PHE A 56 11.05 3.79 3.08
CA PHE A 56 10.81 4.67 1.94
C PHE A 56 11.99 5.63 1.71
N GLU A 57 12.44 6.28 2.78
CA GLU A 57 13.57 7.22 2.74
C GLU A 57 14.90 6.52 2.43
N ARG A 58 15.23 5.44 3.15
CA ARG A 58 16.50 4.72 2.99
C ARG A 58 16.66 4.08 1.62
N GLN A 59 15.57 3.51 1.08
CA GLN A 59 15.58 2.86 -0.22
C GLN A 59 15.41 3.85 -1.38
N GLN A 60 15.26 5.15 -1.08
CA GLN A 60 15.12 6.23 -2.06
C GLN A 60 14.01 5.95 -3.09
N VAL A 61 12.86 5.46 -2.61
CA VAL A 61 11.76 5.13 -3.52
C VAL A 61 11.14 6.41 -4.07
N ALA A 62 11.01 6.50 -5.39
CA ALA A 62 10.34 7.63 -6.03
C ALA A 62 8.85 7.66 -5.66
N LEU A 63 8.30 8.85 -5.39
CA LEU A 63 6.87 9.03 -5.06
C LEU A 63 5.93 8.48 -6.14
N ALA A 64 6.33 8.51 -7.42
CA ALA A 64 5.56 7.94 -8.51
C ALA A 64 5.45 6.40 -8.45
N ASN A 65 6.35 5.76 -7.70
CA ASN A 65 6.45 4.31 -7.54
C ASN A 65 5.83 3.82 -6.23
N CYS A 66 4.93 4.59 -5.62
CA CYS A 66 4.09 4.11 -4.53
C CYS A 66 2.65 4.62 -4.64
N ASP A 67 1.75 3.94 -3.94
CA ASP A 67 0.39 4.40 -3.71
C ASP A 67 -0.18 3.86 -2.41
N ILE A 68 -1.29 4.45 -1.96
CA ILE A 68 -2.18 3.81 -0.99
C ILE A 68 -3.35 3.23 -1.78
N TYR A 69 -3.52 1.92 -1.67
CA TYR A 69 -4.57 1.16 -2.31
C TYR A 69 -5.71 0.89 -1.35
N LEU A 70 -6.93 1.20 -1.77
CA LEU A 70 -8.16 0.94 -1.04
C LEU A 70 -9.01 -0.05 -1.84
N SER A 71 -9.27 -1.21 -1.24
CA SER A 71 -10.15 -2.24 -1.80
C SER A 71 -11.44 -2.26 -1.02
N VAL A 72 -12.55 -1.97 -1.69
CA VAL A 72 -13.89 -1.99 -1.10
C VAL A 72 -14.66 -3.15 -1.68
N LEU A 73 -15.07 -4.07 -0.81
CA LEU A 73 -16.01 -5.14 -1.14
C LEU A 73 -17.35 -4.84 -0.47
N SER A 74 -18.36 -4.52 -1.27
CA SER A 74 -19.72 -4.27 -0.77
C SER A 74 -20.69 -5.39 -1.13
N SER A 75 -21.58 -5.70 -0.19
CA SER A 75 -22.75 -6.58 -0.35
C SER A 75 -24.07 -5.80 -0.22
N LYS A 76 -24.00 -4.47 -0.19
CA LYS A 76 -25.15 -3.56 -0.08
C LYS A 76 -24.94 -2.34 -0.99
N ASP A 77 -26.04 -1.77 -1.48
CA ASP A 77 -26.07 -0.56 -2.31
C ASP A 77 -25.78 0.76 -1.55
N ASN A 78 -25.25 0.69 -0.33
CA ASN A 78 -24.79 1.91 0.33
C ASN A 78 -23.48 2.38 -0.34
N ASN A 79 -23.62 3.34 -1.26
CA ASN A 79 -22.57 3.89 -2.12
C ASN A 79 -21.53 4.77 -1.39
N ILE A 80 -21.47 4.72 -0.04
CA ILE A 80 -20.60 5.60 0.76
C ILE A 80 -19.64 4.76 1.58
N VAL A 81 -18.36 5.12 1.51
CA VAL A 81 -17.27 4.45 2.21
C VAL A 81 -16.48 5.46 3.03
N ASP A 82 -16.49 5.28 4.35
CA ASP A 82 -15.61 6.02 5.22
C ASP A 82 -14.18 5.46 5.11
N VAL A 83 -13.26 6.31 4.66
CA VAL A 83 -11.85 5.96 4.54
C VAL A 83 -11.20 6.02 5.92
N PRO A 84 -10.44 4.98 6.34
CA PRO A 84 -9.72 5.00 7.61
C PRO A 84 -8.80 6.22 7.75
N SER A 85 -8.74 6.79 8.95
CA SER A 85 -7.91 7.98 9.23
C SER A 85 -6.41 7.72 9.02
N SER A 86 -5.96 6.46 9.06
CA SER A 86 -4.60 6.04 8.72
C SER A 86 -4.21 6.47 7.30
N VAL A 87 -5.13 6.47 6.34
CA VAL A 87 -4.86 6.96 4.97
C VAL A 87 -4.45 8.43 5.00
N ASN A 88 -5.25 9.27 5.64
CA ASN A 88 -4.99 10.71 5.74
C ASN A 88 -3.71 11.00 6.53
N LYS A 89 -3.44 10.24 7.60
CA LYS A 89 -2.20 10.37 8.36
C LYS A 89 -0.99 9.99 7.49
N MET A 90 -1.02 8.86 6.80
CA MET A 90 0.08 8.43 5.93
C MET A 90 0.33 9.41 4.78
N LEU A 91 -0.72 9.97 4.16
CA LEU A 91 -0.57 10.99 3.10
C LEU A 91 0.15 12.26 3.55
N LYS A 92 0.06 12.62 4.85
CA LYS A 92 0.84 13.75 5.40
C LYS A 92 2.34 13.46 5.47
N HIS A 93 2.73 12.17 5.50
CA HIS A 93 4.12 11.75 5.53
C HIS A 93 4.64 11.44 4.12
N ILE A 94 3.91 10.62 3.36
CA ILE A 94 4.25 10.23 2.00
C ILE A 94 3.09 10.62 1.08
N ASN A 95 3.25 11.75 0.38
CA ASN A 95 2.26 12.31 -0.54
C ASN A 95 2.20 11.54 -1.87
N CYS A 96 1.86 10.25 -1.79
CA CYS A 96 1.66 9.37 -2.94
C CYS A 96 0.20 9.39 -3.41
N LYS A 97 -0.05 8.81 -4.59
CA LYS A 97 -1.41 8.74 -5.14
C LYS A 97 -2.28 7.77 -4.33
N LEU A 98 -3.59 7.97 -4.40
CA LEU A 98 -4.59 7.01 -3.94
C LEU A 98 -5.11 6.19 -5.13
N VAL A 99 -5.27 4.88 -4.94
CA VAL A 99 -5.88 3.99 -5.92
C VAL A 99 -7.02 3.24 -5.26
N PHE A 100 -8.19 3.27 -5.89
CA PHE A 100 -9.39 2.65 -5.36
C PHE A 100 -9.84 1.52 -6.27
N SER A 101 -10.28 0.42 -5.66
CA SER A 101 -10.99 -0.67 -6.31
C SER A 101 -12.31 -0.89 -5.58
N TYR A 102 -13.40 -0.96 -6.33
CA TYR A 102 -14.72 -1.21 -5.80
C TYR A 102 -15.30 -2.44 -6.48
N ALA A 103 -15.62 -3.46 -5.68
CA ALA A 103 -16.26 -4.68 -6.14
C ALA A 103 -17.63 -4.84 -5.44
N TYR A 104 -18.63 -5.16 -6.24
CA TYR A 104 -19.99 -5.46 -5.78
C TYR A 104 -20.25 -6.94 -5.97
N ASN A 105 -20.54 -7.64 -4.87
CA ASN A 105 -20.97 -9.04 -4.93
C ASN A 105 -22.50 -9.08 -4.93
N GLN A 106 -23.10 -9.53 -6.04
CA GLN A 106 -24.51 -9.89 -6.16
C GLN A 106 -24.80 -11.20 -5.41
#